data_AF-A0A2A5RZB4-F1
#
_entry.id   AF-A0A2A5RZB4-F1
#
_cell.length_a   1.000
_cell.length_b   1.000
_cell.length_c   1.000
_cell.angle_alpha   90.00
_cell.angle_beta   90.00
_cell.angle_gamma   90.00
#
_symmetry.space_group_name_H-M   'P 1'
#
loop_
_entity.id
_entity.type
_entity.pdbx_description
1 polymer ?
#
loop_
_entity_poly.entity_id
_entity_poly.type
_entity_poly.pdbx_seq_one_letter_code
_entity_poly.pdbx_strand_id
1 'polypeptide(L)'
;MKADFVADMERFTQSQIQGILTKRRIKMFTKNDIKTRFERTTGGAFQGIDIITDKVTGVQYLLVTRDTGAGLTPLIDGDGKPVLSKTETDKEKSVSDKYVSPF
;
A
#
# COMPACT_ATOMS: atom_id res chain seq x y z
N MET A 1 -16.32 -18.40 -46.06
CA MET A 1 -15.56 -17.20 -46.48
C MET A 1 -16.13 -15.89 -45.93
N LYS A 2 -17.41 -15.52 -46.16
CA LYS A 2 -18.00 -14.30 -45.55
C LYS A 2 -18.34 -14.46 -44.05
N ALA A 3 -18.82 -15.64 -43.64
CA ALA A 3 -19.19 -15.90 -42.25
C ALA A 3 -17.98 -15.85 -41.30
N ASP A 4 -16.83 -16.35 -41.75
CA ASP A 4 -15.58 -16.39 -40.98
C ASP A 4 -15.05 -14.97 -40.70
N PHE A 5 -15.18 -14.08 -41.69
CA PHE A 5 -14.77 -12.68 -41.56
C PHE A 5 -15.63 -11.90 -40.55
N VAL A 6 -16.95 -12.13 -40.55
CA VAL A 6 -17.87 -11.48 -39.59
C VAL A 6 -17.59 -11.96 -38.17
N ALA A 7 -17.39 -13.27 -37.99
CA ALA A 7 -17.06 -13.84 -36.69
C ALA A 7 -15.71 -13.34 -36.14
N ASP A 8 -14.70 -13.20 -37.00
CA ASP A 8 -13.40 -12.67 -36.60
C ASP A 8 -13.49 -11.17 -36.23
N MET A 9 -14.31 -10.40 -36.95
CA MET A 9 -14.56 -8.99 -36.62
C MET A 9 -15.29 -8.83 -35.27
N GLU A 10 -16.27 -9.70 -34.98
CA GLU A 10 -16.97 -9.72 -33.69
C GLU A 10 -16.05 -10.11 -32.53
N ARG A 11 -15.19 -11.12 -32.72
CA ARG A 11 -14.19 -11.51 -31.70
C ARG A 11 -13.19 -10.38 -31.43
N PHE A 12 -12.76 -9.67 -32.47
CA PHE A 12 -11.85 -8.54 -32.32
C PHE A 12 -12.50 -7.39 -31.53
N THR A 13 -13.74 -7.02 -31.86
CA THR A 13 -14.47 -5.96 -31.14
C THR A 13 -14.74 -6.33 -29.68
N GLN A 14 -15.15 -7.58 -29.41
CA GLN A 14 -15.33 -8.07 -28.04
C GLN A 14 -14.02 -8.07 -27.24
N SER A 15 -12.90 -8.44 -27.86
CA SER A 15 -11.56 -8.37 -27.25
C SER A 15 -11.17 -6.94 -26.87
N GLN A 16 -11.41 -5.98 -27.77
CA GLN A 16 -11.13 -4.56 -27.49
C GLN A 16 -12.00 -4.01 -26.35
N ILE A 17 -13.31 -4.31 -26.35
CA ILE A 17 -14.22 -3.90 -25.27
C ILE A 17 -13.78 -4.52 -23.94
N GLN A 18 -13.46 -5.81 -23.91
CA GLN A 18 -13.00 -6.49 -22.70
C GLN A 18 -11.68 -5.89 -22.18
N GLY A 19 -10.75 -5.55 -23.07
CA GLY A 19 -9.50 -4.87 -22.71
C GLY A 19 -9.73 -3.50 -22.08
N ILE A 20 -10.70 -2.73 -22.59
CA ILE A 20 -11.08 -1.40 -22.05
C ILE A 20 -11.75 -1.54 -20.68
N LEU A 21 -12.69 -2.47 -20.53
CA LEU A 21 -13.41 -2.71 -19.27
C LEU A 21 -12.48 -3.20 -18.16
N THR A 22 -11.48 -4.02 -18.51
CA THR A 22 -10.50 -4.55 -17.54
C THR A 22 -9.53 -3.47 -17.07
N LYS A 23 -9.10 -2.54 -17.95
CA LYS A 23 -8.17 -1.45 -17.61
C LYS A 23 -8.76 -0.37 -16.70
N ARG A 24 -10.09 -0.22 -16.64
CA ARG A 24 -10.77 0.80 -15.82
C ARG A 24 -11.38 0.27 -14.52
N ARG A 25 -11.10 -0.99 -14.15
CA ARG A 25 -11.63 -1.57 -12.92
C ARG A 25 -10.94 -0.92 -11.72
N ILE A 26 -11.65 -0.06 -10.99
CA ILE A 26 -11.27 0.29 -9.62
C ILE A 26 -11.15 -1.03 -8.86
N LYS A 27 -9.92 -1.38 -8.45
CA LYS A 27 -9.71 -2.58 -7.63
C LYS A 27 -10.36 -2.32 -6.29
N MET A 28 -11.54 -2.91 -6.09
CA MET A 28 -12.21 -2.93 -4.81
C MET A 28 -11.39 -3.80 -3.85
N PHE A 29 -10.98 -3.24 -2.72
CA PHE A 29 -10.33 -4.00 -1.66
C PHE A 29 -11.40 -4.83 -0.93
N THR A 30 -11.21 -6.14 -0.89
CA THR A 30 -11.98 -7.00 0.00
C THR A 30 -11.46 -6.85 1.43
N LYS A 31 -12.24 -7.32 2.42
CA LYS A 31 -11.77 -7.40 3.80
C LYS A 31 -10.46 -8.21 3.93
N ASN A 32 -10.28 -9.22 3.08
CA ASN A 32 -9.07 -10.02 3.08
C ASN A 32 -7.88 -9.24 2.50
N ASP A 33 -8.08 -8.50 1.41
CA ASP A 33 -7.04 -7.63 0.84
C ASP A 33 -6.55 -6.58 1.84
N ILE A 34 -7.46 -6.03 2.66
CA ILE A 34 -7.09 -5.08 3.72
C ILE A 34 -6.21 -5.75 4.77
N LYS A 35 -6.63 -6.91 5.28
CA LYS A 35 -5.88 -7.67 6.29
C LYS A 35 -4.51 -8.12 5.81
N THR A 36 -4.37 -8.45 4.54
CA THR A 36 -3.11 -8.93 3.97
C THR A 36 -2.18 -7.79 3.59
N ARG A 37 -2.69 -6.64 3.16
CA ARG A 37 -1.88 -5.48 2.73
C ARG A 37 -1.41 -4.62 3.89
N PHE A 38 -2.27 -4.31 4.85
CA PHE A 38 -1.97 -3.37 5.91
C PHE A 38 -1.59 -4.07 7.20
N GLU A 39 -0.53 -3.59 7.84
CA GLU A 39 -0.06 -4.05 9.14
C GLU A 39 -0.26 -2.97 10.20
N ARG A 40 -0.67 -3.35 11.41
CA ARG A 40 -0.90 -2.44 12.53
C ARG A 40 0.14 -2.68 13.62
N THR A 41 0.86 -1.63 13.98
CA THR A 41 1.77 -1.60 15.13
C THR A 41 1.16 -0.73 16.21
N THR A 42 0.85 -1.33 17.36
CA THR A 42 0.18 -0.64 18.47
C THR A 42 1.19 0.07 19.38
N GLY A 43 0.98 1.36 19.62
CA GLY A 43 1.83 2.20 20.48
C GLY A 43 1.67 1.95 21.99
N GLY A 44 0.77 1.05 22.37
CA GLY A 44 0.47 0.66 23.76
C GLY A 44 -1.03 0.43 23.94
N ALA A 45 -1.40 -0.50 24.84
CA ALA A 45 -2.76 -1.03 24.98
C ALA A 45 -3.87 0.00 25.27
N PHE A 46 -3.54 1.23 25.70
CA PHE A 46 -4.50 2.24 26.15
C PHE A 46 -4.30 3.63 25.55
N GLN A 47 -3.37 3.79 24.61
CA GLN A 47 -3.04 5.12 24.09
C GLN A 47 -3.94 5.53 22.91
N GLY A 48 -4.60 4.57 22.26
CA GLY A 48 -5.38 4.83 21.05
C GLY A 48 -4.53 5.39 19.90
N ILE A 49 -3.22 5.10 19.91
CA ILE A 49 -2.25 5.54 18.92
C ILE A 49 -1.63 4.30 18.29
N ASP A 50 -1.75 4.19 16.97
CA ASP A 50 -1.20 3.09 16.18
C ASP A 50 -0.54 3.61 14.91
N ILE A 51 0.44 2.85 14.43
CA ILE A 51 0.97 3.00 13.08
C ILE A 51 0.36 1.93 12.19
N ILE A 52 -0.21 2.35 11.05
CA ILE A 52 -0.65 1.46 9.98
C ILE A 52 0.39 1.53 8.86
N THR A 53 0.95 0.39 8.48
CA THR A 53 1.93 0.29 7.39
C THR A 53 1.29 -0.37 6.17
N ASP A 54 1.34 0.30 5.02
CA ASP A 54 1.02 -0.32 3.74
C ASP A 54 2.22 -1.13 3.25
N LYS A 55 2.15 -2.46 3.34
CA LYS A 55 3.28 -3.33 2.97
C LYS A 55 3.61 -3.33 1.48
N VAL A 56 2.73 -2.80 0.62
CA VAL A 56 2.99 -2.72 -0.83
C VAL A 56 3.81 -1.48 -1.19
N THR A 57 3.52 -0.35 -0.54
CA THR A 57 4.18 0.93 -0.86
C THR A 57 5.25 1.33 0.17
N GLY A 58 5.22 0.72 1.35
CA GLY A 58 6.01 1.11 2.51
C GLY A 58 5.45 2.33 3.26
N VAL A 59 4.43 3.02 2.75
CA VAL A 59 3.89 4.23 3.38
C VAL A 59 3.28 3.91 4.74
N GLN A 60 3.59 4.75 5.72
CA GLN A 60 3.07 4.64 7.09
C GLN A 60 2.05 5.74 7.40
N TYR A 61 1.06 5.39 8.23
CA TYR A 61 -0.02 6.27 8.64
C TYR A 61 -0.14 6.27 10.17
N LEU A 62 -0.32 7.45 10.76
CA LEU A 62 -0.71 7.61 12.16
C LEU A 62 -2.23 7.47 12.27
N LEU A 63 -2.67 6.44 12.98
CA LEU A 63 -4.05 6.25 13.39
C LEU A 63 -4.19 6.70 14.85
N VAL A 64 -5.10 7.65 15.09
CA VAL A 64 -5.51 8.04 16.45
C VAL A 64 -6.98 7.72 16.64
N THR A 65 -7.30 6.89 17.61
CA THR A 65 -8.66 6.53 18.00
C THR A 65 -8.96 7.02 19.41
N ARG A 66 -10.07 7.73 19.61
CA ARG A 66 -10.49 8.22 20.92
C ARG A 66 -12.00 8.17 21.03
N ASP A 67 -12.49 7.53 22.08
CA ASP A 67 -13.92 7.28 22.32
C ASP A 67 -14.61 6.72 21.07
N THR A 68 -15.43 7.52 20.38
CA THR A 68 -16.17 7.14 19.17
C THR A 68 -15.55 7.66 17.86
N GLY A 69 -14.44 8.39 17.93
CA GLY A 69 -13.78 9.03 16.80
C GLY A 69 -12.46 8.36 16.39
N ALA A 70 -12.10 8.53 15.11
CA ALA A 70 -10.81 8.13 14.57
C ALA A 70 -10.28 9.17 13.57
N GLY A 71 -8.97 9.41 13.60
CA GLY A 71 -8.24 10.20 12.61
C GLY A 71 -7.10 9.37 12.00
N LEU A 72 -6.88 9.54 10.70
CA LEU A 72 -5.80 8.88 9.96
C LEU A 72 -5.06 9.91 9.12
N THR A 73 -3.74 9.99 9.28
CA THR A 73 -2.88 10.86 8.45
C THR A 73 -1.63 10.11 8.03
N PRO A 74 -1.11 10.31 6.80
CA PRO A 74 0.22 9.80 6.46
C PRO A 74 1.27 10.43 7.39
N LEU A 75 2.31 9.65 7.73
CA LEU A 75 3.52 10.19 8.31
C LEU A 75 4.33 10.85 7.20
N ILE A 76 4.73 12.11 7.42
CA ILE A 76 5.41 12.94 6.42
C ILE A 76 6.78 13.35 6.97
N ASP A 77 7.81 13.29 6.13
CA ASP A 77 9.17 13.72 6.45
C ASP A 77 9.35 15.24 6.32
N GLY A 78 10.56 15.73 6.57
CA GLY A 78 10.89 17.16 6.49
C GLY A 78 10.75 17.77 5.09
N ASP A 79 10.76 16.95 4.04
CA ASP A 79 10.63 17.37 2.63
C ASP A 79 9.17 17.32 2.14
N GLY A 80 8.23 16.95 3.01
CA GLY A 80 6.83 16.78 2.63
C GLY A 80 6.52 15.45 1.96
N LYS A 81 7.43 14.46 2.00
CA LYS A 81 7.23 13.14 1.40
C LYS A 81 6.75 12.12 2.45
N PRO A 82 6.02 11.06 2.03
CA PRO A 82 5.63 10.00 2.94
C PRO A 82 6.84 9.27 3.54
N VAL A 83 6.81 9.05 4.85
CA VAL A 83 7.80 8.22 5.55
C VAL A 83 7.56 6.77 5.18
N LEU A 84 8.58 6.13 4.62
CA LEU A 84 8.55 4.71 4.26
C LEU A 84 9.06 3.84 5.41
N SER A 85 8.45 2.68 5.59
CA SER A 85 8.94 1.65 6.51
C SER A 85 10.30 1.17 6.05
N LYS A 86 11.30 1.20 6.93
CA LYS A 86 12.64 0.65 6.64
C LYS A 86 12.53 -0.84 6.32
N THR A 87 12.94 -1.22 5.13
CA THR A 87 13.12 -2.64 4.77
C THR A 87 14.35 -3.19 5.49
N GLU A 88 14.42 -4.52 5.68
CA GLU A 88 15.55 -5.20 6.35
C GLU A 88 16.94 -4.76 5.81
N THR A 89 17.01 -4.32 4.54
CA THR A 89 18.22 -3.76 3.90
C THR A 89 18.75 -2.46 4.52
N ASP A 90 17.94 -1.72 5.26
CA ASP A 90 18.33 -0.43 5.87
C ASP A 90 18.84 -0.59 7.31
N LYS A 91 18.62 -1.76 7.94
CA LYS A 91 19.12 -2.06 9.28
C LYS A 91 20.64 -2.24 9.27
N GLU A 92 21.18 -2.82 8.20
CA GLU A 92 22.62 -3.13 8.05
C GLU A 92 23.49 -1.87 7.97
N LYS A 93 23.03 -0.81 7.31
CA LYS A 93 23.71 0.51 7.27
C LYS A 93 23.68 1.27 8.59
N SER A 94 22.69 1.00 9.45
CA SER A 94 22.55 1.72 10.73
C SER A 94 23.36 1.11 11.88
N VAL A 95 23.88 -0.11 11.70
CA VAL A 95 24.75 -0.79 12.67
C VAL A 95 26.22 -0.46 12.41
N SER A 96 26.65 -0.28 11.15
CA SER A 96 28.03 0.12 10.81
C SER A 96 28.39 1.54 11.31
N ASP A 97 27.39 2.41 11.49
CA ASP A 97 27.60 3.79 11.95
C ASP A 97 27.64 3.91 13.49
N LYS A 98 27.54 2.78 14.21
CA LYS A 98 27.58 2.74 15.68
C LYS A 98 28.76 1.92 16.21
N TYR A 99 29.99 2.28 15.84
CA TYR A 99 31.15 2.14 16.74
C TYR A 99 32.38 2.89 16.20
N VAL A 100 32.89 3.89 16.93
CA VAL A 100 34.23 3.93 17.56
C VAL A 100 34.28 5.15 18.50
N SER A 101 34.34 4.95 19.82
CA SER A 101 35.17 5.83 20.67
C SER A 101 36.49 5.10 20.92
N PRO A 102 37.66 5.72 20.63
CA PRO A 102 38.95 5.10 20.86
C PRO A 102 39.56 5.49 22.23
N PHE A 103 38.72 5.89 23.19
CA PHE A 103 39.11 6.24 24.56
C PHE A 103 38.10 5.66 25.54
#